data_AF-A0A0L0BUN1-F1
#
_entry.id   AF-A0A0L0BUN1-F1
#
_cell.length_a   1.000
_cell.length_b   1.000
_cell.length_c   1.000
_cell.angle_alpha   90.00
_cell.angle_beta   90.00
_cell.angle_gamma   90.00
#
_symmetry.space_group_name_H-M   'P 1'
#
loop_
_entity.id
_entity.type
_entity.pdbx_description
1 polymer ?
#
loop_
_entity_poly.entity_id
_entity_poly.type
_entity_poly.pdbx_seq_one_letter_code
_entity_poly.pdbx_strand_id
1 'polypeptide(L)'
;MNWLKFFYYFATICVLLRQVETKHILGIFPHFGYSHFKVFYPLLHNLSERGHNITVITYIKATTLPKGNYEELLLKGMEVVNVVPLDEMKERTWKGLYDEYIALHDEGQESCKRLYESGHIEKVLKRHEMQPYDLVITEYFNSDCQLALPYLMKTPVVALSSCLLMPWYYDRILMPDTPSYVQSEFVGFRTPLNFHERLMNFVQAKALSLLYRYYTNYNDNKLIKHYLNIDIDVAQIAKQNTRLIFGNQHYSLMGIRPTTQQFVQIGGIHIKDEEINKVLPKEVDSFLENLKGDVLFISWGSMIKGSTLDADKLKAILNVLTRLDINVIWKWETDETPIKSDKFLFIKWAPQLSLICHPKVTLFWGHGGLLSTTEAVYCGKPMLITPIYGDQFVNGFAVENRKIGRIINFNDIKEKILNEELTQLRHPNYSTKALEISQVFRQRESQPLDTATWWVEHLLEHKVSEEVLHSYAVDLNWFIYYSLDVIALLLAVLFVFIFITKRLLRLILHRPVNVKYDKVKQN
;
A
#
# COMPACT_ATOMS: atom_id res chain seq x y z
N MET A 1 -39.79 47.43 13.75
CA MET A 1 -39.21 46.09 13.51
C MET A 1 -37.93 46.28 12.71
N ASN A 2 -36.75 46.03 13.31
CA ASN A 2 -35.48 46.43 12.71
C ASN A 2 -35.08 45.49 11.56
N TRP A 3 -35.50 45.83 10.35
CA TRP A 3 -35.12 45.15 9.10
C TRP A 3 -33.60 44.97 8.97
N LEU A 4 -32.81 45.92 9.47
CA LEU A 4 -31.35 45.82 9.56
C LEU A 4 -30.87 44.65 10.45
N LYS A 5 -31.51 44.40 11.59
CA LYS A 5 -31.19 43.24 12.44
C LYS A 5 -31.61 41.94 11.76
N PHE A 6 -32.78 41.91 11.11
CA PHE A 6 -33.21 40.74 10.34
C PHE A 6 -32.24 40.43 9.20
N PHE A 7 -31.81 41.43 8.44
CA PHE A 7 -30.82 41.26 7.37
C PHE A 7 -29.46 40.82 7.91
N TYR A 8 -29.03 41.35 9.06
CA TYR A 8 -27.78 40.92 9.70
C TYR A 8 -27.89 39.47 10.17
N TYR A 9 -28.97 39.07 10.85
CA TYR A 9 -29.18 37.68 11.26
C TYR A 9 -29.34 36.74 10.07
N PHE A 10 -30.06 37.16 9.02
CA PHE A 10 -30.22 36.37 7.79
C PHE A 10 -28.89 36.23 7.04
N ALA A 11 -28.12 37.30 6.88
CA ALA A 11 -26.79 37.25 6.27
C ALA A 11 -25.82 36.43 7.12
N THR A 12 -25.88 36.52 8.46
CA THR A 12 -25.06 35.70 9.35
C THR A 12 -25.48 34.23 9.28
N ILE A 13 -26.78 33.93 9.17
CA ILE A 13 -27.30 32.57 8.94
C ILE A 13 -26.89 32.07 7.56
N CYS A 14 -26.91 32.88 6.51
CA CYS A 14 -26.44 32.51 5.17
C CYS A 14 -24.92 32.35 5.08
N VAL A 15 -24.15 33.06 5.91
CA VAL A 15 -22.68 32.90 6.02
C VAL A 15 -22.33 31.68 6.91
N LEU A 16 -23.15 31.38 7.92
CA LEU A 16 -23.04 30.17 8.75
C LEU A 16 -23.54 28.91 8.03
N LEU A 17 -24.50 29.06 7.11
CA LEU A 17 -24.82 28.09 6.07
C LEU A 17 -23.73 28.19 5.01
N ARG A 18 -22.50 27.75 5.33
CA ARG A 18 -21.62 27.25 4.27
C ARG A 18 -22.47 26.32 3.43
N GLN A 19 -22.73 26.67 2.18
CA GLN A 19 -23.29 25.74 1.22
C GLN A 19 -22.26 24.61 1.13
N VAL A 20 -22.46 23.54 1.89
CA VAL A 20 -21.78 22.28 1.65
C VAL A 20 -22.35 21.81 0.34
N GLU A 21 -21.65 22.15 -0.75
CA GLU A 21 -22.05 21.73 -2.07
C GLU A 21 -21.92 20.21 -2.11
N THR A 22 -23.07 19.52 -2.07
CA THR A 22 -23.11 18.07 -2.19
C THR A 22 -22.49 17.66 -3.52
N LYS A 23 -21.39 16.92 -3.45
CA LYS A 23 -20.68 16.32 -4.59
C LYS A 23 -21.05 14.86 -4.76
N HIS A 24 -20.96 14.37 -5.99
CA HIS A 24 -21.21 12.99 -6.36
C HIS A 24 -19.90 12.24 -6.56
N ILE A 25 -19.64 11.26 -5.72
CA ILE A 25 -18.38 10.51 -5.71
C ILE A 25 -18.67 9.05 -6.04
N LEU A 26 -17.93 8.50 -7.00
CA LEU A 26 -18.00 7.10 -7.38
C LEU A 26 -16.80 6.34 -6.82
N GLY A 27 -17.05 5.35 -5.97
CA GLY A 27 -16.07 4.35 -5.54
C GLY A 27 -16.08 3.13 -6.47
N ILE A 28 -14.93 2.74 -7.01
CA ILE A 28 -14.80 1.50 -7.82
C ILE A 28 -13.73 0.61 -7.18
N PHE A 29 -14.15 -0.49 -6.56
CA PHE A 29 -13.26 -1.41 -5.85
C PHE A 29 -13.47 -2.84 -6.36
N PRO A 30 -12.83 -3.20 -7.49
CA PRO A 30 -13.06 -4.48 -8.13
C PRO A 30 -12.35 -5.65 -7.43
N HIS A 31 -11.38 -5.41 -6.56
CA HIS A 31 -10.73 -6.49 -5.82
C HIS A 31 -11.63 -6.98 -4.67
N PHE A 32 -11.75 -8.30 -4.50
CA PHE A 32 -12.71 -8.91 -3.57
C PHE A 32 -12.19 -9.04 -2.12
N GLY A 33 -10.89 -8.85 -1.88
CA GLY A 33 -10.28 -9.06 -0.57
C GLY A 33 -10.80 -8.11 0.50
N TYR A 34 -11.36 -8.65 1.59
CA TYR A 34 -11.89 -7.84 2.69
C TYR A 34 -10.88 -6.83 3.28
N SER A 35 -9.63 -7.27 3.45
CA SER A 35 -8.56 -6.45 4.01
C SER A 35 -8.23 -5.22 3.16
N HIS A 36 -8.42 -5.30 1.85
CA HIS A 36 -8.16 -4.19 0.93
C HIS A 36 -9.23 -3.11 1.09
N PHE A 37 -10.50 -3.50 0.99
CA PHE A 37 -11.61 -2.55 1.11
C PHE A 37 -11.75 -1.96 2.52
N LYS A 38 -11.42 -2.72 3.57
CA LYS A 38 -11.44 -2.23 4.97
C LYS A 38 -10.62 -0.95 5.16
N VAL A 39 -9.54 -0.76 4.39
CA VAL A 39 -8.70 0.45 4.45
C VAL A 39 -9.43 1.67 3.93
N PHE A 40 -10.29 1.49 2.92
CA PHE A 40 -10.94 2.59 2.20
C PHE A 40 -12.28 2.97 2.84
N TYR A 41 -12.91 2.02 3.53
CA TYR A 41 -14.20 2.16 4.20
C TYR A 41 -14.32 3.42 5.08
N PRO A 42 -13.34 3.78 5.93
CA PRO A 42 -13.44 4.98 6.76
C PRO A 42 -13.58 6.27 5.96
N LEU A 43 -12.87 6.41 4.82
CA LEU A 43 -12.90 7.61 3.98
C LEU A 43 -14.27 7.77 3.31
N LEU A 44 -14.78 6.71 2.69
CA LEU A 44 -16.07 6.75 1.99
C LEU A 44 -17.23 7.05 2.95
N HIS A 45 -17.19 6.47 4.15
CA HIS A 45 -18.16 6.76 5.20
C HIS A 45 -18.09 8.20 5.67
N ASN A 46 -16.89 8.71 5.94
CA ASN A 46 -16.71 10.07 6.41
C ASN A 46 -17.19 11.09 5.36
N LEU A 47 -16.89 10.87 4.08
CA LEU A 47 -17.39 11.72 2.99
C LEU A 47 -18.92 11.70 2.90
N SER A 48 -19.54 10.54 3.08
CA SER A 48 -21.02 10.43 3.10
C SER A 48 -21.63 11.19 4.29
N GLU A 49 -21.06 11.03 5.49
CA GLU A 49 -21.51 11.73 6.71
C GLU A 49 -21.33 13.25 6.64
N ARG A 50 -20.38 13.70 5.80
CA ARG A 50 -20.15 15.12 5.50
C ARG A 50 -21.06 15.67 4.40
N GLY A 51 -22.00 14.87 3.89
CA GLY A 51 -23.06 15.32 2.99
C GLY A 51 -22.77 15.13 1.50
N HIS A 52 -21.76 14.35 1.13
CA HIS A 52 -21.54 13.93 -0.25
C HIS A 52 -22.37 12.68 -0.60
N ASN A 53 -22.72 12.54 -1.87
CA ASN A 53 -23.43 11.38 -2.40
C ASN A 53 -22.42 10.35 -2.88
N ILE A 54 -22.36 9.21 -2.20
CA ILE A 54 -21.38 8.14 -2.49
C ILE A 54 -22.09 6.96 -3.16
N THR A 55 -21.61 6.54 -4.33
CA THR A 55 -21.98 5.26 -4.96
C THR A 55 -20.74 4.39 -5.03
N VAL A 56 -20.82 3.15 -4.54
CA VAL A 56 -19.64 2.26 -4.45
C VAL A 56 -19.91 0.94 -5.14
N ILE A 57 -19.07 0.56 -6.11
CA ILE A 57 -19.03 -0.78 -6.69
C ILE A 57 -18.01 -1.61 -5.90
N THR A 58 -18.45 -2.71 -5.28
CA THR A 58 -17.60 -3.55 -4.39
C THR A 58 -18.18 -4.95 -4.23
N TYR A 59 -17.37 -5.94 -3.84
CA TYR A 59 -17.85 -7.25 -3.38
C TYR A 59 -18.33 -7.22 -1.93
N ILE A 60 -17.91 -6.22 -1.16
CA ILE A 60 -18.03 -6.23 0.29
C ILE A 60 -19.19 -5.36 0.71
N LYS A 61 -20.16 -5.97 1.38
CA LYS A 61 -21.29 -5.28 1.96
C LYS A 61 -20.90 -4.62 3.28
N ALA A 62 -21.24 -3.34 3.43
CA ALA A 62 -21.20 -2.62 4.70
C ALA A 62 -21.91 -3.40 5.82
N THR A 63 -21.25 -3.56 6.96
CA THR A 63 -21.89 -4.11 8.18
C THR A 63 -22.84 -3.09 8.80
N THR A 64 -22.46 -1.82 8.75
CA THR A 64 -23.28 -0.68 9.17
C THR A 64 -23.16 0.39 8.10
N LEU A 65 -24.29 0.80 7.51
CA LEU A 65 -24.32 1.90 6.53
C LEU A 65 -24.11 3.24 7.26
N PRO A 66 -23.42 4.22 6.64
CA PRO A 66 -23.25 5.54 7.23
C PRO A 66 -24.62 6.24 7.28
N LYS A 67 -24.75 7.26 8.15
CA LYS A 67 -26.00 8.04 8.25
C LYS A 67 -26.29 8.90 7.00
N GLY A 68 -25.33 9.03 6.10
CA GLY A 68 -25.42 9.83 4.87
C GLY A 68 -25.91 9.07 3.64
N ASN A 69 -25.77 9.71 2.47
CA ASN A 69 -26.16 9.13 1.19
C ASN A 69 -25.05 8.19 0.68
N TYR A 70 -25.28 6.88 0.82
CA TYR A 70 -24.31 5.84 0.48
C TYR A 70 -25.03 4.65 -0.18
N GLU A 71 -24.75 4.40 -1.46
CA GLU A 71 -25.29 3.26 -2.22
C GLU A 71 -24.19 2.26 -2.55
N GLU A 72 -24.46 0.98 -2.32
CA GLU A 72 -23.57 -0.13 -2.70
C GLU A 72 -24.12 -0.87 -3.92
N LEU A 73 -23.28 -1.02 -4.93
CA LEU A 73 -23.48 -1.84 -6.12
C LEU A 73 -22.66 -3.11 -5.96
N LEU A 74 -23.29 -4.14 -5.40
CA LEU A 74 -22.58 -5.36 -5.00
C LEU A 74 -22.22 -6.23 -6.21
N LEU A 75 -20.93 -6.55 -6.33
CA LEU A 75 -20.40 -7.58 -7.22
C LEU A 75 -20.62 -8.97 -6.61
N LYS A 76 -20.66 -9.99 -7.46
CA LYS A 76 -20.94 -11.39 -7.08
C LYS A 76 -19.96 -12.34 -7.76
N GLY A 77 -19.84 -13.54 -7.22
CA GLY A 77 -19.09 -14.64 -7.84
C GLY A 77 -17.68 -14.87 -7.30
N MET A 78 -17.27 -14.14 -6.27
CA MET A 78 -15.97 -14.31 -5.60
C MET A 78 -16.16 -14.42 -4.09
N GLU A 79 -15.33 -15.24 -3.43
CA GLU A 79 -15.28 -15.33 -1.97
C GLU A 79 -14.41 -14.21 -1.40
N VAL A 80 -15.01 -13.38 -0.57
CA VAL A 80 -14.40 -12.17 0.03
C VAL A 80 -13.28 -12.51 1.05
N VAL A 81 -13.32 -13.72 1.60
CA VAL A 81 -12.31 -14.26 2.52
C VAL A 81 -11.69 -15.49 1.85
N ASN A 82 -10.68 -15.26 1.01
CA ASN A 82 -9.95 -16.35 0.38
C ASN A 82 -8.91 -16.94 1.36
N VAL A 83 -8.98 -18.23 1.63
CA VAL A 83 -8.04 -18.87 2.55
C VAL A 83 -6.86 -19.36 1.72
N VAL A 84 -5.68 -18.75 1.92
CA VAL A 84 -4.43 -19.24 1.32
C VAL A 84 -3.98 -20.47 2.12
N PRO A 85 -3.98 -21.67 1.51
CA PRO A 85 -3.49 -22.86 2.18
C PRO A 85 -2.00 -22.73 2.52
N LEU A 86 -1.60 -23.16 3.72
CA LEU A 86 -0.20 -23.05 4.19
C LEU A 86 0.75 -23.97 3.40
N ASP A 87 0.24 -25.01 2.75
CA ASP A 87 0.98 -25.92 1.86
C ASP A 87 1.20 -25.34 0.45
N GLU A 88 0.46 -24.29 0.06
CA GLU A 88 0.64 -23.57 -1.21
C GLU A 88 1.60 -22.37 -1.10
N MET A 89 2.35 -22.28 0.01
CA MET A 89 3.35 -21.23 0.21
C MET A 89 4.41 -21.22 -0.90
N LYS A 90 4.50 -20.10 -1.60
CA LYS A 90 5.52 -19.89 -2.63
C LYS A 90 6.86 -19.58 -1.99
N GLU A 91 7.89 -20.32 -2.37
CA GLU A 91 9.26 -19.97 -2.02
C GLU A 91 9.63 -18.59 -2.59
N ARG A 92 10.48 -17.84 -1.89
CA ARG A 92 10.98 -16.54 -2.34
C ARG A 92 12.10 -16.68 -3.39
N THR A 93 11.87 -17.53 -4.39
CA THR A 93 12.70 -17.70 -5.58
C THR A 93 12.16 -16.87 -6.73
N TRP A 94 12.95 -16.68 -7.79
CA TRP A 94 12.49 -15.99 -9.01
C TRP A 94 11.23 -16.62 -9.61
N LYS A 95 11.15 -17.96 -9.59
CA LYS A 95 9.96 -18.69 -10.06
C LYS A 95 8.76 -18.39 -9.15
N GLY A 96 8.93 -18.46 -7.83
CA GLY A 96 7.83 -18.18 -6.89
C GLY A 96 7.29 -16.76 -7.02
N LEU A 97 8.17 -15.78 -7.21
CA LEU A 97 7.78 -14.38 -7.45
C LEU A 97 7.04 -14.18 -8.77
N TYR A 98 7.49 -14.86 -9.84
CA TYR A 98 6.80 -14.86 -11.13
C TYR A 98 5.41 -15.51 -11.01
N ASP A 99 5.33 -16.68 -10.36
CA ASP A 99 4.07 -17.39 -10.14
C ASP A 99 3.11 -16.55 -9.28
N GLU A 100 3.61 -15.79 -8.31
CA GLU A 100 2.82 -14.84 -7.50
C GLU A 100 2.28 -13.68 -8.34
N TYR A 101 3.12 -13.11 -9.20
CA TYR A 101 2.68 -12.09 -10.15
C TYR A 101 1.58 -12.61 -11.10
N ILE A 102 1.76 -13.80 -11.69
CA ILE A 102 0.76 -14.38 -12.60
C ILE A 102 -0.56 -14.64 -11.86
N ALA A 103 -0.51 -15.17 -10.63
CA ALA A 103 -1.72 -15.36 -9.84
C ALA A 103 -2.45 -14.02 -9.58
N LEU A 104 -1.73 -12.95 -9.23
CA LEU A 104 -2.32 -11.62 -9.05
C LEU A 104 -2.88 -11.05 -10.36
N HIS A 105 -2.21 -11.29 -11.48
CA HIS A 105 -2.70 -10.90 -12.80
C HIS A 105 -4.02 -11.60 -13.11
N ASP A 106 -4.07 -12.93 -13.02
CA ASP A 106 -5.26 -13.73 -13.33
C ASP A 106 -6.44 -13.32 -12.44
N GLU A 107 -6.17 -13.09 -11.16
CA GLU A 107 -7.16 -12.57 -10.21
C GLU A 107 -7.69 -11.18 -10.60
N GLY A 108 -6.79 -10.29 -11.04
CA GLY A 108 -7.14 -8.96 -11.55
C GLY A 108 -7.99 -9.04 -12.81
N GLN A 109 -7.66 -9.93 -13.75
CA GLN A 109 -8.43 -10.13 -14.98
C GLN A 109 -9.82 -10.70 -14.69
N GLU A 110 -9.93 -11.66 -13.77
CA GLU A 110 -11.23 -12.20 -13.38
C GLU A 110 -12.07 -11.14 -12.66
N SER A 111 -11.49 -10.40 -11.71
CA SER A 111 -12.14 -9.29 -11.01
C SER A 111 -12.66 -8.24 -11.98
N CYS A 112 -11.84 -7.92 -12.98
CA CYS A 112 -12.19 -7.02 -14.07
C CYS A 112 -13.38 -7.55 -14.89
N LYS A 113 -13.31 -8.80 -15.34
CA LYS A 113 -14.38 -9.44 -16.10
C LYS A 113 -15.70 -9.39 -15.34
N ARG A 114 -15.70 -9.70 -14.04
CA ARG A 114 -16.90 -9.63 -13.19
C ARG A 114 -17.43 -8.21 -13.02
N LEU A 115 -16.56 -7.20 -12.94
CA LEU A 115 -16.96 -5.79 -12.94
C LEU A 115 -17.75 -5.48 -14.22
N TYR A 116 -17.23 -5.88 -15.39
CA TYR A 116 -17.89 -5.66 -16.68
C TYR A 116 -19.18 -6.48 -16.88
N GLU A 117 -19.23 -7.72 -16.40
CA GLU A 117 -20.44 -8.57 -16.49
C GLU A 117 -21.55 -8.18 -15.50
N SER A 118 -21.27 -7.29 -14.55
CA SER A 118 -22.19 -6.99 -13.44
C SER A 118 -23.42 -6.17 -13.83
N GLY A 119 -23.40 -5.48 -14.97
CA GLY A 119 -24.40 -4.47 -15.35
C GLY A 119 -24.28 -3.14 -14.59
N HIS A 120 -23.33 -3.02 -13.64
CA HIS A 120 -23.16 -1.80 -12.85
C HIS A 120 -22.45 -0.70 -13.63
N ILE A 121 -21.63 -1.05 -14.63
CA ILE A 121 -20.92 -0.07 -15.48
C ILE A 121 -21.93 0.75 -16.29
N GLU A 122 -22.84 0.08 -17.00
CA GLU A 122 -23.89 0.72 -17.81
C GLU A 122 -24.80 1.56 -16.92
N LYS A 123 -25.14 1.05 -15.73
CA LYS A 123 -25.92 1.79 -14.73
C LYS A 123 -25.20 3.08 -14.31
N VAL A 124 -23.90 3.03 -14.03
CA VAL A 124 -23.11 4.18 -13.60
C VAL A 124 -22.91 5.20 -14.73
N LEU A 125 -22.57 4.75 -15.93
CA LEU A 125 -22.40 5.63 -17.09
C LEU A 125 -23.70 6.37 -17.43
N LYS A 126 -24.83 5.66 -17.46
CA LYS A 126 -26.15 6.28 -17.67
C LYS A 126 -26.52 7.28 -16.56
N ARG A 127 -26.16 7.00 -15.31
CA ARG A 127 -26.36 7.94 -14.21
C ARG A 127 -25.51 9.18 -14.38
N HIS A 128 -24.25 9.03 -14.79
CA HIS A 128 -23.34 10.14 -15.03
C HIS A 128 -23.87 11.13 -16.08
N GLU A 129 -24.57 10.65 -17.12
CA GLU A 129 -25.23 11.51 -18.11
C GLU A 129 -26.32 12.42 -17.51
N MET A 130 -27.04 11.94 -16.49
CA MET A 130 -28.12 12.68 -15.82
C MET A 130 -27.61 13.53 -14.65
N GLN A 131 -26.65 12.99 -13.91
CA GLN A 131 -26.05 13.57 -12.73
C GLN A 131 -24.57 13.19 -12.69
N PRO A 132 -23.69 14.06 -13.21
CA PRO A 132 -22.27 13.77 -13.31
C PRO A 132 -21.63 13.48 -11.95
N TYR A 133 -20.70 12.54 -11.94
CA TYR A 133 -19.79 12.31 -10.82
C TYR A 133 -18.64 13.32 -10.90
N ASP A 134 -18.35 13.95 -9.77
CA ASP A 134 -17.29 14.94 -9.61
C ASP A 134 -15.92 14.29 -9.40
N LEU A 135 -15.89 13.08 -8.81
CA LEU A 135 -14.65 12.37 -8.48
C LEU A 135 -14.84 10.85 -8.54
N VAL A 136 -13.81 10.14 -9.00
CA VAL A 136 -13.71 8.69 -8.86
C VAL A 136 -12.64 8.35 -7.82
N ILE A 137 -13.02 7.51 -6.85
CA ILE A 137 -12.09 6.90 -5.89
C ILE A 137 -11.96 5.42 -6.24
N THR A 138 -10.73 4.92 -6.42
CA THR A 138 -10.49 3.51 -6.78
C THR A 138 -9.27 2.95 -6.07
N GLU A 139 -9.23 1.63 -5.91
CA GLU A 139 -8.01 0.94 -5.52
C GLU A 139 -7.04 0.81 -6.70
N TYR A 140 -5.75 1.01 -6.42
CA TYR A 140 -4.62 0.67 -7.28
C TYR A 140 -3.94 -0.56 -6.70
N PHE A 141 -4.10 -1.71 -7.37
CA PHE A 141 -3.51 -2.99 -6.95
C PHE A 141 -3.03 -3.86 -8.13
N ASN A 142 -3.91 -4.67 -8.73
CA ASN A 142 -3.54 -5.73 -9.70
C ASN A 142 -4.20 -5.63 -11.09
N SER A 143 -5.04 -4.63 -11.35
CA SER A 143 -5.59 -4.31 -12.67
C SER A 143 -5.94 -2.81 -12.76
N ASP A 144 -5.97 -2.27 -13.98
CA ASP A 144 -6.38 -0.89 -14.27
C ASP A 144 -7.66 -0.80 -15.09
N CYS A 145 -8.34 -1.91 -15.35
CA CYS A 145 -9.43 -1.91 -16.30
C CYS A 145 -10.62 -1.03 -15.88
N GLN A 146 -10.76 -0.76 -14.59
CA GLN A 146 -11.74 0.17 -14.02
C GLN A 146 -11.50 1.62 -14.45
N LEU A 147 -10.28 1.97 -14.88
CA LEU A 147 -9.93 3.33 -15.30
C LEU A 147 -10.56 3.77 -16.63
N ALA A 148 -11.13 2.84 -17.40
CA ALA A 148 -11.94 3.18 -18.56
C ALA A 148 -13.17 4.03 -18.18
N LEU A 149 -13.76 3.80 -17.00
CA LEU A 149 -14.94 4.53 -16.53
C LEU A 149 -14.63 6.03 -16.28
N PRO A 150 -13.68 6.41 -15.40
CA PRO A 150 -13.34 7.82 -15.21
C PRO A 150 -12.84 8.48 -16.50
N TYR A 151 -12.20 7.75 -17.41
CA TYR A 151 -11.83 8.26 -18.73
C TYR A 151 -13.07 8.65 -19.56
N LEU A 152 -14.05 7.75 -19.69
CA LEU A 152 -15.29 8.02 -20.43
C LEU A 152 -16.12 9.15 -19.80
N MET A 153 -16.15 9.21 -18.48
CA MET A 153 -16.84 10.24 -17.70
C MET A 153 -16.07 11.58 -17.64
N LYS A 154 -14.80 11.61 -18.06
CA LYS A 154 -13.89 12.75 -17.91
C LYS A 154 -13.79 13.23 -16.46
N THR A 155 -13.74 12.28 -15.53
CA THR A 155 -13.71 12.53 -14.09
C THR A 155 -12.31 12.25 -13.54
N PRO A 156 -11.75 13.12 -12.67
CA PRO A 156 -10.47 12.88 -12.00
C PRO A 156 -10.49 11.64 -11.11
N VAL A 157 -9.31 11.07 -10.88
CA VAL A 157 -9.11 9.88 -10.06
C VAL A 157 -8.28 10.20 -8.81
N VAL A 158 -8.81 9.78 -7.67
CA VAL A 158 -8.05 9.60 -6.43
C VAL A 158 -7.87 8.10 -6.20
N ALA A 159 -6.64 7.63 -6.27
CA ALA A 159 -6.33 6.23 -6.05
C ALA A 159 -5.98 5.96 -4.58
N LEU A 160 -6.23 4.74 -4.15
CA LEU A 160 -5.82 4.24 -2.83
C LEU A 160 -5.00 2.96 -3.00
N SER A 161 -3.89 2.86 -2.27
CA SER A 161 -3.08 1.66 -2.13
C SER A 161 -3.31 1.07 -0.74
N SER A 162 -3.88 -0.12 -0.68
CA SER A 162 -4.12 -0.87 0.57
C SER A 162 -2.84 -1.45 1.17
N CYS A 163 -1.82 -1.67 0.34
CA CYS A 163 -0.50 -2.17 0.67
C CYS A 163 0.60 -1.12 0.36
N LEU A 164 1.89 -1.49 0.41
CA LEU A 164 2.95 -0.60 -0.06
C LEU A 164 2.69 -0.28 -1.53
N LEU A 165 3.05 0.92 -1.98
CA LEU A 165 2.79 1.26 -3.38
C LEU A 165 3.52 0.29 -4.32
N MET A 166 2.75 -0.39 -5.18
CA MET A 166 3.27 -1.36 -6.14
C MET A 166 4.30 -0.73 -7.09
N PRO A 167 5.32 -1.49 -7.53
CA PRO A 167 6.42 -0.95 -8.34
C PRO A 167 5.96 -0.38 -9.70
N TRP A 168 4.77 -0.75 -10.18
CA TRP A 168 4.19 -0.28 -11.44
C TRP A 168 3.33 0.99 -11.31
N TYR A 169 3.28 1.65 -10.15
CA TYR A 169 2.49 2.87 -9.94
C TYR A 169 3.31 4.16 -9.76
N TYR A 170 4.63 4.07 -9.64
CA TYR A 170 5.50 5.21 -9.38
C TYR A 170 5.47 6.25 -10.50
N ASP A 171 5.45 5.80 -11.75
CA ASP A 171 5.49 6.66 -12.94
C ASP A 171 4.16 7.38 -13.22
N ARG A 172 3.07 7.00 -12.56
CA ARG A 172 1.76 7.68 -12.66
C ARG A 172 1.76 9.07 -12.07
N ILE A 173 2.56 9.27 -11.03
CA ILE A 173 2.61 10.52 -10.24
C ILE A 173 4.04 11.07 -10.13
N LEU A 174 4.91 10.68 -11.06
CA LEU A 174 6.33 11.04 -11.12
C LEU A 174 7.09 10.79 -9.82
N MET A 175 6.69 9.76 -9.08
CA MET A 175 7.39 9.40 -7.86
C MET A 175 8.72 8.74 -8.24
N PRO A 176 9.86 9.15 -7.65
CA PRO A 176 11.14 8.54 -7.96
C PRO A 176 11.15 7.04 -7.65
N ASP A 177 11.34 6.21 -8.67
CA ASP A 177 11.52 4.77 -8.53
C ASP A 177 12.99 4.47 -8.20
N THR A 178 13.30 4.41 -6.90
CA THR A 178 14.66 4.28 -6.36
C THR A 178 14.92 2.91 -5.69
N PRO A 179 15.06 1.82 -6.47
CA PRO A 179 15.25 0.47 -5.93
C PRO A 179 16.64 0.22 -5.33
N SER A 180 17.50 1.24 -5.28
CA SER A 180 18.80 1.14 -4.60
C SER A 180 18.68 1.07 -3.07
N TYR A 181 17.56 1.54 -2.51
CA TYR A 181 17.27 1.49 -1.07
C TYR A 181 15.79 1.34 -0.72
N VAL A 182 14.86 1.68 -1.63
CA VAL A 182 13.42 1.39 -1.44
C VAL A 182 13.15 -0.02 -1.93
N GLN A 183 12.68 -0.89 -1.04
CA GLN A 183 12.41 -2.28 -1.36
C GLN A 183 11.10 -2.41 -2.14
N SER A 184 11.11 -3.26 -3.16
CA SER A 184 9.92 -3.66 -3.92
C SER A 184 9.03 -4.56 -3.06
N GLU A 185 7.70 -4.46 -3.24
CA GLU A 185 6.70 -5.06 -2.36
C GLU A 185 6.89 -6.56 -2.10
N PHE A 186 7.32 -7.30 -3.13
CA PHE A 186 7.41 -8.75 -3.08
C PHE A 186 8.77 -9.29 -2.60
N VAL A 187 9.74 -8.41 -2.29
CA VAL A 187 10.98 -8.79 -1.61
C VAL A 187 10.99 -8.27 -0.19
N GLY A 188 11.78 -8.93 0.65
CA GLY A 188 12.10 -8.44 1.98
C GLY A 188 13.56 -8.69 2.28
N PHE A 189 14.28 -7.64 2.63
CA PHE A 189 15.68 -7.67 3.00
C PHE A 189 15.93 -6.81 4.24
N ARG A 190 16.93 -7.22 5.02
CA ARG A 190 17.43 -6.42 6.12
C ARG A 190 18.23 -5.24 5.57
N THR A 191 18.04 -4.06 6.15
CA THR A 191 18.79 -2.85 5.75
C THR A 191 20.01 -2.63 6.66
N PRO A 192 21.14 -2.13 6.13
CA PRO A 192 21.39 -1.70 4.74
C PRO A 192 21.55 -2.85 3.75
N LEU A 193 21.08 -2.66 2.52
CA LEU A 193 21.15 -3.66 1.45
C LEU A 193 22.59 -3.84 0.95
N ASN A 194 23.03 -5.09 0.84
CA ASN A 194 24.28 -5.42 0.14
C ASN A 194 24.11 -5.33 -1.40
N PHE A 195 25.19 -5.52 -2.16
CA PHE A 195 25.12 -5.41 -3.63
C PHE A 195 24.16 -6.42 -4.26
N HIS A 196 24.18 -7.68 -3.81
CA HIS A 196 23.29 -8.71 -4.34
C HIS A 196 21.83 -8.38 -4.08
N GLU A 197 21.49 -7.96 -2.86
CA GLU A 197 20.14 -7.55 -2.48
C GLU A 197 19.66 -6.33 -3.30
N ARG A 198 20.53 -5.34 -3.53
CA ARG A 198 20.21 -4.20 -4.40
C ARG A 198 19.97 -4.63 -5.84
N LEU A 199 20.78 -5.54 -6.37
CA LEU A 199 20.60 -6.08 -7.72
C LEU A 199 19.27 -6.82 -7.84
N MET A 200 18.97 -7.70 -6.89
CA MET A 200 17.72 -8.46 -6.83
C MET A 200 16.51 -7.52 -6.74
N ASN A 201 16.57 -6.52 -5.86
CA ASN A 201 15.52 -5.53 -5.70
C ASN A 201 15.30 -4.69 -6.98
N PHE A 202 16.38 -4.25 -7.63
CA PHE A 202 16.31 -3.54 -8.91
C PHE A 202 15.67 -4.39 -9.99
N VAL A 203 16.16 -5.62 -10.20
CA VAL A 203 15.65 -6.51 -11.25
C VAL A 203 14.17 -6.81 -11.00
N GLN A 204 13.78 -7.08 -9.76
CA GLN A 204 12.38 -7.35 -9.44
C GLN A 204 11.48 -6.14 -9.71
N ALA A 205 11.83 -4.95 -9.17
CA ALA A 205 11.03 -3.74 -9.36
C ALA A 205 10.80 -3.44 -10.86
N LYS A 206 11.87 -3.52 -11.67
CA LYS A 206 11.80 -3.24 -13.11
C LYS A 206 11.09 -4.35 -13.89
N ALA A 207 11.35 -5.62 -13.58
CA ALA A 207 10.70 -6.73 -14.25
C ALA A 207 9.18 -6.72 -14.01
N LEU A 208 8.75 -6.48 -12.77
CA LEU A 208 7.33 -6.39 -12.42
C LEU A 208 6.66 -5.19 -13.09
N SER A 209 7.32 -4.03 -13.14
CA SER A 209 6.81 -2.86 -13.86
C SER A 209 6.62 -3.13 -15.36
N LEU A 210 7.59 -3.80 -16.00
CA LEU A 210 7.50 -4.19 -17.41
C LEU A 210 6.41 -5.24 -17.64
N LEU A 211 6.34 -6.28 -16.80
CA LEU A 211 5.29 -7.29 -16.89
C LEU A 211 3.91 -6.63 -16.77
N TYR A 212 3.71 -5.75 -15.78
CA TYR A 212 2.43 -5.08 -15.60
C TYR A 212 2.05 -4.24 -16.83
N ARG A 213 3.01 -3.46 -17.37
CA ARG A 213 2.79 -2.62 -18.56
C ARG A 213 2.46 -3.43 -19.83
N TYR A 214 3.19 -4.52 -20.09
CA TYR A 214 3.11 -5.24 -21.36
C TYR A 214 2.23 -6.50 -21.32
N TYR A 215 1.91 -6.99 -20.13
CA TYR A 215 1.06 -8.17 -19.93
C TYR A 215 -0.27 -7.78 -19.28
N THR A 216 -0.26 -7.19 -18.08
CA THR A 216 -1.52 -6.82 -17.39
C THR A 216 -2.30 -5.76 -18.13
N ASN A 217 -1.70 -4.60 -18.42
CA ASN A 217 -2.40 -3.53 -19.12
C ASN A 217 -2.79 -3.91 -20.56
N TYR A 218 -2.02 -4.78 -21.21
CA TYR A 218 -2.40 -5.31 -22.51
C TYR A 218 -3.69 -6.13 -22.45
N ASN A 219 -3.85 -6.99 -21.44
CA ASN A 219 -5.07 -7.76 -21.25
C ASN A 219 -6.22 -6.89 -20.70
N ASP A 220 -5.95 -5.90 -19.85
CA ASP A 220 -6.94 -4.90 -19.43
C ASP A 220 -7.53 -4.17 -20.64
N ASN A 221 -6.68 -3.67 -21.55
CA ASN A 221 -7.10 -3.02 -22.79
C ASN A 221 -7.96 -3.94 -23.67
N LYS A 222 -7.64 -5.24 -23.73
CA LYS A 222 -8.46 -6.22 -24.47
C LYS A 222 -9.84 -6.41 -23.85
N LEU A 223 -9.93 -6.56 -22.52
CA LEU A 223 -11.20 -6.70 -21.81
C LEU A 223 -12.06 -5.44 -22.03
N ILE A 224 -11.46 -4.26 -21.88
CA ILE A 224 -12.14 -2.99 -22.13
C ILE A 224 -12.66 -2.92 -23.57
N LYS A 225 -11.83 -3.26 -24.56
CA LYS A 225 -12.26 -3.28 -25.97
C LYS A 225 -13.39 -4.28 -26.21
N HIS A 226 -13.36 -5.42 -25.55
CA HIS A 226 -14.42 -6.43 -25.67
C HIS A 226 -15.77 -5.94 -25.13
N TYR A 227 -15.79 -5.32 -23.95
CA TYR A 227 -17.03 -4.92 -23.27
C TYR A 227 -17.53 -3.54 -23.66
N LEU A 228 -16.64 -2.57 -23.89
CA LEU A 228 -16.99 -1.17 -24.18
C LEU A 228 -16.83 -0.80 -25.66
N ASN A 229 -16.24 -1.68 -26.48
CA ASN A 229 -15.97 -1.41 -27.90
C ASN A 229 -15.17 -0.12 -28.15
N ILE A 230 -14.22 0.18 -27.25
CA ILE A 230 -13.29 1.32 -27.36
C ILE A 230 -11.85 0.81 -27.41
N ASP A 231 -10.99 1.54 -28.11
CA ASP A 231 -9.55 1.27 -28.16
C ASP A 231 -8.82 2.35 -27.35
N ILE A 232 -8.17 1.95 -26.25
CA ILE A 232 -7.52 2.86 -25.29
C ILE A 232 -6.20 2.27 -24.78
N ASP A 233 -5.38 3.12 -24.18
CA ASP A 233 -4.20 2.70 -23.39
C ASP A 233 -4.44 3.04 -21.91
N VAL A 234 -4.86 2.05 -21.11
CA VAL A 234 -5.13 2.26 -19.68
C VAL A 234 -3.91 2.78 -18.91
N ALA A 235 -2.69 2.45 -19.33
CA ALA A 235 -1.48 2.95 -18.68
C ALA A 235 -1.32 4.46 -18.87
N GLN A 236 -1.64 4.96 -20.07
CA GLN A 236 -1.64 6.39 -20.36
C GLN A 236 -2.78 7.11 -19.64
N ILE A 237 -3.97 6.51 -19.61
CA ILE A 237 -5.12 7.05 -18.85
C ILE A 237 -4.78 7.16 -17.36
N ALA A 238 -4.13 6.15 -16.79
CA ALA A 238 -3.73 6.18 -15.38
C ALA A 238 -2.81 7.37 -15.09
N LYS A 239 -1.87 7.68 -15.98
CA LYS A 239 -1.00 8.86 -15.87
C LYS A 239 -1.76 10.17 -15.94
N GLN A 240 -2.71 10.28 -16.87
CA GLN A 240 -3.42 11.53 -17.14
C GLN A 240 -4.53 11.83 -16.12
N ASN A 241 -5.25 10.81 -15.66
CA ASN A 241 -6.44 11.01 -14.83
C ASN A 241 -6.16 10.98 -13.32
N THR A 242 -5.04 10.40 -12.88
CA THR A 242 -4.68 10.35 -11.45
C THR A 242 -4.25 11.72 -10.96
N ARG A 243 -4.91 12.21 -9.91
CA ARG A 243 -4.53 13.46 -9.22
C ARG A 243 -3.84 13.21 -7.89
N LEU A 244 -4.18 12.10 -7.25
CA LEU A 244 -3.67 11.77 -5.92
C LEU A 244 -3.65 10.25 -5.75
N ILE A 245 -2.62 9.76 -5.04
CA ILE A 245 -2.55 8.40 -4.54
C ILE A 245 -2.38 8.46 -3.03
N PHE A 246 -3.35 7.90 -2.33
CA PHE A 246 -3.28 7.66 -0.90
C PHE A 246 -2.60 6.31 -0.63
N GLY A 247 -1.48 6.31 0.07
CA GLY A 247 -0.81 5.08 0.49
C GLY A 247 -1.10 4.72 1.93
N ASN A 248 -1.53 3.48 2.20
CA ASN A 248 -1.72 2.95 3.55
C ASN A 248 -0.40 2.62 4.25
N GLN A 249 0.52 3.58 4.28
CA GLN A 249 1.85 3.42 4.88
C GLN A 249 2.24 4.65 5.69
N HIS A 250 3.26 4.50 6.53
CA HIS A 250 3.83 5.59 7.31
C HIS A 250 5.36 5.46 7.38
N TYR A 251 6.06 6.60 7.34
CA TYR A 251 7.53 6.64 7.33
C TYR A 251 8.15 6.05 8.60
N SER A 252 7.47 6.11 9.75
CA SER A 252 8.01 5.56 11.00
C SER A 252 8.20 4.04 10.94
N LEU A 253 7.36 3.34 10.18
CA LEU A 253 7.50 1.90 9.92
C LEU A 253 8.36 1.67 8.66
N MET A 254 7.89 2.13 7.50
CA MET A 254 8.48 1.75 6.20
C MET A 254 9.78 2.50 5.87
N GLY A 255 10.06 3.60 6.57
CA GLY A 255 11.24 4.43 6.34
C GLY A 255 10.97 5.59 5.39
N ILE A 256 11.96 6.47 5.31
CA ILE A 256 11.92 7.63 4.44
C ILE A 256 12.09 7.20 2.98
N ARG A 257 11.30 7.83 2.10
CA ARG A 257 11.41 7.67 0.65
C ARG A 257 11.09 8.99 -0.05
N PRO A 258 11.57 9.20 -1.28
CA PRO A 258 11.19 10.36 -2.07
C PRO A 258 9.69 10.27 -2.39
N THR A 259 8.98 11.36 -2.20
CA THR A 259 7.53 11.45 -2.47
C THR A 259 7.25 12.75 -3.20
N THR A 260 6.19 12.76 -4.01
CA THR A 260 5.63 13.97 -4.61
C THR A 260 4.39 14.38 -3.81
N GLN A 261 3.90 15.61 -4.02
CA GLN A 261 2.66 16.08 -3.38
C GLN A 261 1.43 15.22 -3.76
N GLN A 262 1.50 14.53 -4.90
CA GLN A 262 0.47 13.60 -5.35
C GLN A 262 0.45 12.28 -4.56
N PHE A 263 1.43 12.03 -3.68
CA PHE A 263 1.45 10.85 -2.82
C PHE A 263 1.27 11.22 -1.35
N VAL A 264 0.12 10.82 -0.77
CA VAL A 264 -0.22 11.16 0.62
C VAL A 264 -0.28 9.89 1.47
N GLN A 265 0.51 9.89 2.55
CA GLN A 265 0.59 8.75 3.47
C GLN A 265 -0.54 8.80 4.50
N ILE A 266 -1.44 7.82 4.44
CA ILE A 266 -2.60 7.69 5.32
C ILE A 266 -2.56 6.40 6.14
N GLY A 267 -1.36 5.84 6.36
CA GLY A 267 -1.19 4.62 7.15
C GLY A 267 -1.83 4.74 8.53
N GLY A 268 -2.70 3.79 8.86
CA GLY A 268 -3.49 3.79 10.10
C GLY A 268 -4.89 4.41 9.98
N ILE A 269 -5.38 4.76 8.78
CA ILE A 269 -6.73 5.31 8.57
C ILE A 269 -7.88 4.46 9.15
N HIS A 270 -7.66 3.15 9.29
CA HIS A 270 -8.62 2.21 9.87
C HIS A 270 -8.60 2.17 11.41
N ILE A 271 -7.61 2.80 12.05
CA ILE A 271 -7.47 2.81 13.51
C ILE A 271 -8.31 3.96 14.04
N LYS A 272 -9.39 3.61 14.75
CA LYS A 272 -10.32 4.56 15.39
C LYS A 272 -10.40 4.27 16.89
N ASP A 273 -10.59 5.32 17.69
CA ASP A 273 -10.75 5.18 19.14
C ASP A 273 -11.91 4.26 19.52
N GLU A 274 -12.99 4.28 18.75
CA GLU A 274 -14.15 3.38 18.94
C GLU A 274 -13.76 1.90 18.77
N GLU A 275 -12.89 1.58 17.81
CA GLU A 275 -12.42 0.21 17.59
C GLU A 275 -11.34 -0.21 18.61
N ILE A 276 -10.58 0.74 19.16
CA ILE A 276 -9.66 0.47 20.28
C ILE A 276 -10.44 0.11 21.55
N ASN A 277 -11.53 0.82 21.82
CA ASN A 277 -12.34 0.66 23.03
C ASN A 277 -13.51 -0.31 22.87
N LYS A 278 -13.51 -1.11 21.80
CA LYS A 278 -14.56 -2.09 21.54
C LYS A 278 -14.55 -3.17 22.62
N VAL A 279 -15.73 -3.49 23.14
CA VAL A 279 -15.91 -4.50 24.19
C VAL A 279 -15.41 -5.84 23.69
N LEU A 280 -14.50 -6.47 24.45
CA LEU A 280 -13.99 -7.80 24.14
C LEU A 280 -15.05 -8.86 24.47
N PRO A 281 -15.01 -10.05 23.85
CA PRO A 281 -15.87 -11.16 24.24
C PRO A 281 -15.66 -11.52 25.70
N LYS A 282 -16.74 -11.91 26.40
CA LYS A 282 -16.70 -12.24 27.84
C LYS A 282 -15.62 -13.27 28.21
N GLU A 283 -15.36 -14.24 27.34
CA GLU A 283 -14.30 -15.24 27.58
C GLU A 283 -12.90 -14.61 27.60
N VAL A 284 -12.66 -13.65 26.70
CA VAL A 284 -11.39 -12.93 26.58
C VAL A 284 -11.21 -12.01 27.77
N ASP A 285 -12.24 -11.24 28.13
CA ASP A 285 -12.21 -10.39 29.33
C ASP A 285 -11.98 -11.20 30.59
N SER A 286 -12.72 -12.29 30.79
CA SER A 286 -12.57 -13.15 31.98
C SER A 286 -11.16 -13.77 32.06
N PHE A 287 -10.61 -14.21 30.93
CA PHE A 287 -9.25 -14.73 30.87
C PHE A 287 -8.24 -13.64 31.22
N LEU A 288 -8.37 -12.45 30.62
CA LEU A 288 -7.50 -11.32 30.89
C LEU A 288 -7.58 -10.86 32.34
N GLU A 289 -8.75 -10.76 32.95
CA GLU A 289 -8.93 -10.30 34.34
C GLU A 289 -8.26 -11.24 35.35
N ASN A 290 -8.46 -12.55 35.19
CA ASN A 290 -7.99 -13.56 36.13
C ASN A 290 -6.49 -13.84 36.05
N LEU A 291 -5.85 -13.46 34.94
CA LEU A 291 -4.43 -13.72 34.72
C LEU A 291 -3.52 -12.73 35.46
N LYS A 292 -2.43 -13.29 36.01
CA LYS A 292 -1.23 -12.55 36.38
C LYS A 292 -0.20 -12.71 35.26
N GLY A 293 0.51 -11.62 34.96
CA GLY A 293 1.60 -11.61 33.98
C GLY A 293 1.17 -11.23 32.57
N ASP A 294 2.14 -11.37 31.67
CA ASP A 294 2.08 -10.93 30.29
C ASP A 294 1.27 -11.87 29.40
N VAL A 295 0.74 -11.33 28.30
CA VAL A 295 0.00 -12.08 27.28
C VAL A 295 0.66 -11.89 25.91
N LEU A 296 0.89 -13.02 25.23
CA LEU A 296 1.17 -13.11 23.81
C LEU A 296 -0.14 -13.31 23.06
N PHE A 297 -0.46 -12.41 22.14
CA PHE A 297 -1.58 -12.59 21.22
C PHE A 297 -1.08 -13.10 19.86
N ILE A 298 -1.66 -14.20 19.36
CA ILE A 298 -1.29 -14.83 18.09
C ILE A 298 -2.46 -14.72 17.10
N SER A 299 -2.22 -14.09 15.95
CA SER A 299 -3.19 -13.98 14.85
C SER A 299 -2.48 -13.88 13.49
N TRP A 300 -2.72 -14.85 12.61
CA TRP A 300 -2.20 -14.85 11.24
C TRP A 300 -3.20 -14.28 10.22
N GLY A 301 -4.12 -13.43 10.68
CA GLY A 301 -5.06 -12.71 9.81
C GLY A 301 -6.30 -13.53 9.46
N SER A 302 -7.07 -13.06 8.47
CA SER A 302 -8.33 -13.68 8.02
C SER A 302 -8.14 -14.73 6.93
N MET A 303 -7.00 -14.67 6.22
CA MET A 303 -6.74 -15.47 5.02
C MET A 303 -5.93 -16.73 5.33
N ILE A 304 -5.43 -16.88 6.56
CA ILE A 304 -4.60 -18.01 6.97
C ILE A 304 -5.30 -18.68 8.14
N LYS A 305 -5.48 -19.99 8.03
CA LYS A 305 -6.04 -20.82 9.11
C LYS A 305 -4.89 -21.36 9.95
N GLY A 306 -4.77 -20.92 11.21
CA GLY A 306 -3.80 -21.50 12.14
C GLY A 306 -4.08 -22.98 12.38
N SER A 307 -5.36 -23.38 12.28
CA SER A 307 -5.80 -24.76 12.43
C SER A 307 -5.30 -25.73 11.35
N THR A 308 -4.72 -25.25 10.26
CA THR A 308 -4.13 -26.09 9.19
C THR A 308 -2.61 -26.24 9.32
N LEU A 309 -2.03 -25.87 10.47
CA LEU A 309 -0.63 -26.12 10.78
C LEU A 309 -0.30 -27.61 10.76
N ASP A 310 0.88 -27.96 10.23
CA ASP A 310 1.38 -29.32 10.37
C ASP A 310 1.64 -29.67 11.85
N ALA A 311 1.47 -30.96 12.16
CA ALA A 311 1.54 -31.45 13.53
C ALA A 311 2.90 -31.17 14.19
N ASP A 312 3.99 -31.18 13.43
CA ASP A 312 5.34 -30.94 13.94
C ASP A 312 5.53 -29.47 14.35
N LYS A 313 5.12 -28.52 13.51
CA LYS A 313 5.13 -27.09 13.86
C LYS A 313 4.19 -26.78 15.03
N LEU A 314 2.98 -27.31 15.02
CA LEU A 314 2.02 -27.11 16.12
C LEU A 314 2.61 -27.61 17.45
N LYS A 315 3.18 -28.82 17.45
CA LYS A 315 3.86 -29.40 18.62
C LYS A 315 5.03 -28.53 19.07
N ALA A 316 5.86 -28.04 18.14
CA ALA A 316 6.98 -27.16 18.46
C ALA A 316 6.51 -25.85 19.12
N ILE A 317 5.46 -25.23 18.58
CA ILE A 317 4.87 -24.00 19.14
C ILE A 317 4.36 -24.25 20.57
N LEU A 318 3.55 -25.30 20.76
CA LEU A 318 2.98 -25.64 22.06
C LEU A 318 4.06 -25.95 23.10
N ASN A 319 5.10 -26.71 22.74
CA ASN A 319 6.21 -27.06 23.64
C ASN A 319 7.01 -25.83 24.10
N VAL A 320 7.24 -24.86 23.21
CA VAL A 320 7.91 -23.61 23.58
C VAL A 320 7.02 -22.75 24.44
N LEU A 321 5.79 -22.47 24.00
CA LEU A 321 4.86 -21.58 24.70
C LEU A 321 4.46 -22.12 26.08
N THR A 322 4.37 -23.45 26.25
CA THR A 322 4.10 -24.07 27.56
C THR A 322 5.22 -23.81 28.55
N ARG A 323 6.49 -23.76 28.12
CA ARG A 323 7.66 -23.52 29.00
C ARG A 323 7.93 -22.05 29.28
N LEU A 324 7.57 -21.14 28.37
CA LEU A 324 7.83 -19.70 28.54
C LEU A 324 6.87 -19.08 29.57
N ASP A 325 7.35 -18.22 30.45
CA ASP A 325 6.48 -17.49 31.39
C ASP A 325 5.69 -16.36 30.70
N ILE A 326 4.66 -16.73 29.92
CA ILE A 326 3.75 -15.85 29.20
C ILE A 326 2.42 -16.57 28.89
N ASN A 327 1.29 -15.90 29.10
CA ASN A 327 -0.02 -16.44 28.73
C ASN A 327 -0.29 -16.25 27.24
N VAL A 328 -1.18 -17.05 26.65
CA VAL A 328 -1.39 -17.04 25.20
C VAL A 328 -2.87 -16.88 24.88
N ILE A 329 -3.18 -15.89 24.06
CA ILE A 329 -4.45 -15.82 23.34
C ILE A 329 -4.15 -16.13 21.89
N TRP A 330 -4.74 -17.17 21.33
CA TRP A 330 -4.48 -17.60 19.97
C TRP A 330 -5.77 -17.64 19.17
N LYS A 331 -5.85 -16.84 18.10
CA LYS A 331 -6.90 -16.96 17.09
C LYS A 331 -6.84 -18.36 16.44
N TRP A 332 -7.92 -19.12 16.57
CA TRP A 332 -8.01 -20.51 16.15
C TRP A 332 -9.37 -20.79 15.50
N GLU A 333 -9.36 -21.24 14.24
CA GLU A 333 -10.56 -21.25 13.40
C GLU A 333 -11.49 -22.46 13.65
N THR A 334 -11.12 -23.38 14.55
CA THR A 334 -11.91 -24.58 14.88
C THR A 334 -12.30 -24.63 16.35
N ASP A 335 -13.32 -25.42 16.70
CA ASP A 335 -13.71 -25.65 18.09
C ASP A 335 -12.77 -26.62 18.82
N GLU A 336 -12.00 -27.41 18.08
CA GLU A 336 -11.05 -28.36 18.65
C GLU A 336 -9.75 -27.65 19.04
N THR A 337 -9.56 -27.49 20.35
CA THR A 337 -8.38 -26.85 20.92
C THR A 337 -7.17 -27.79 20.93
N PRO A 338 -5.98 -27.35 20.48
CA PRO A 338 -4.77 -28.18 20.44
C PRO A 338 -4.29 -28.71 21.80
N ILE A 339 -4.60 -27.99 22.87
CA ILE A 339 -4.20 -28.32 24.24
C ILE A 339 -5.24 -27.79 25.23
N LYS A 340 -5.46 -28.52 26.33
CA LYS A 340 -6.24 -28.03 27.48
C LYS A 340 -5.27 -27.49 28.54
N SER A 341 -5.26 -26.19 28.76
CA SER A 341 -4.37 -25.52 29.70
C SER A 341 -4.90 -24.14 30.08
N ASP A 342 -4.83 -23.78 31.36
CA ASP A 342 -5.27 -22.47 31.86
C ASP A 342 -4.42 -21.30 31.35
N LYS A 343 -3.32 -21.60 30.66
CA LYS A 343 -2.41 -20.64 30.05
C LYS A 343 -2.80 -20.24 28.63
N PHE A 344 -3.64 -21.05 27.97
CA PHE A 344 -4.02 -20.85 26.57
C PHE A 344 -5.51 -20.57 26.47
N LEU A 345 -5.85 -19.46 25.81
CA LEU A 345 -7.19 -19.17 25.34
C LEU A 345 -7.21 -19.23 23.81
N PHE A 346 -7.94 -20.20 23.25
CA PHE A 346 -8.16 -20.30 21.81
C PHE A 346 -9.50 -19.63 21.46
N ILE A 347 -9.47 -18.67 20.55
CA ILE A 347 -10.66 -17.87 20.19
C ILE A 347 -10.87 -17.89 18.68
N LYS A 348 -12.11 -18.00 18.20
CA LYS A 348 -12.38 -17.91 16.76
C LYS A 348 -12.20 -16.47 16.24
N TRP A 349 -12.61 -15.50 17.07
CA TRP A 349 -12.59 -14.09 16.70
C TRP A 349 -12.58 -13.21 17.95
N ALA A 350 -11.86 -12.09 17.88
CA ALA A 350 -11.98 -10.97 18.82
C ALA A 350 -11.77 -9.64 18.09
N PRO A 351 -12.22 -8.51 18.69
CA PRO A 351 -11.81 -7.18 18.28
C PRO A 351 -10.29 -7.03 18.33
N GLN A 352 -9.63 -7.30 17.20
CA GLN A 352 -8.18 -7.46 17.13
C GLN A 352 -7.44 -6.22 17.64
N LEU A 353 -7.85 -5.02 17.20
CA LEU A 353 -7.22 -3.78 17.61
C LEU A 353 -7.35 -3.54 19.13
N SER A 354 -8.53 -3.77 19.71
CA SER A 354 -8.75 -3.65 21.16
C SER A 354 -7.87 -4.62 21.94
N LEU A 355 -7.77 -5.87 21.46
CA LEU A 355 -6.94 -6.89 22.09
C LEU A 355 -5.44 -6.57 21.98
N ILE A 356 -4.96 -6.17 20.80
CA ILE A 356 -3.56 -5.74 20.60
C ILE A 356 -3.24 -4.53 21.49
N CYS A 357 -4.16 -3.56 21.63
CA CYS A 357 -3.95 -2.38 22.47
C CYS A 357 -4.13 -2.65 23.97
N HIS A 358 -4.63 -3.82 24.36
CA HIS A 358 -4.89 -4.14 25.76
C HIS A 358 -3.59 -4.09 26.59
N PRO A 359 -3.59 -3.55 27.83
CA PRO A 359 -2.38 -3.41 28.65
C PRO A 359 -1.67 -4.73 28.97
N LYS A 360 -2.42 -5.82 29.18
CA LYS A 360 -1.84 -7.15 29.47
C LYS A 360 -1.24 -7.83 28.24
N VAL A 361 -1.60 -7.42 27.03
CA VAL A 361 -0.97 -7.95 25.81
C VAL A 361 0.35 -7.24 25.62
N THR A 362 1.46 -7.94 25.80
CA THR A 362 2.81 -7.36 25.71
C THR A 362 3.53 -7.75 24.43
N LEU A 363 3.10 -8.82 23.76
CA LEU A 363 3.64 -9.28 22.49
C LEU A 363 2.53 -9.62 21.50
N PHE A 364 2.81 -9.37 20.23
CA PHE A 364 1.95 -9.80 19.12
C PHE A 364 2.72 -10.74 18.19
N TRP A 365 2.17 -11.92 17.91
CA TRP A 365 2.69 -12.80 16.86
C TRP A 365 1.75 -12.78 15.66
N GLY A 366 2.20 -12.11 14.60
CA GLY A 366 1.47 -11.93 13.36
C GLY A 366 2.14 -12.60 12.17
N HIS A 367 1.40 -12.70 11.07
CA HIS A 367 1.92 -13.12 9.77
C HIS A 367 2.61 -11.98 8.97
N GLY A 368 2.55 -10.73 9.44
CA GLY A 368 3.15 -9.58 8.74
C GLY A 368 2.19 -8.81 7.83
N GLY A 369 0.90 -9.14 7.78
CA GLY A 369 -0.08 -8.35 7.03
C GLY A 369 -0.12 -6.89 7.50
N LEU A 370 -0.18 -5.94 6.56
CA LEU A 370 0.07 -4.52 6.82
C LEU A 370 -0.85 -3.91 7.89
N LEU A 371 -2.13 -4.28 7.92
CA LEU A 371 -3.09 -3.75 8.90
C LEU A 371 -2.69 -4.16 10.32
N SER A 372 -2.55 -5.47 10.59
CA SER A 372 -2.17 -5.96 11.92
C SER A 372 -0.80 -5.44 12.37
N THR A 373 0.15 -5.30 11.44
CA THR A 373 1.46 -4.70 11.73
C THR A 373 1.32 -3.23 12.12
N THR A 374 0.47 -2.48 11.42
CA THR A 374 0.19 -1.07 11.71
C THR A 374 -0.56 -0.90 13.04
N GLU A 375 -1.51 -1.78 13.35
CA GLU A 375 -2.22 -1.83 14.64
C GLU A 375 -1.24 -2.05 15.80
N ALA A 376 -0.32 -3.02 15.67
CA ALA A 376 0.70 -3.29 16.69
C ALA A 376 1.73 -2.15 16.83
N VAL A 377 2.15 -1.52 15.72
CA VAL A 377 2.96 -0.28 15.74
C VAL A 377 2.22 0.83 16.47
N TYR A 378 0.94 1.05 16.15
CA TYR A 378 0.12 2.04 16.82
C TYR A 378 0.05 1.73 18.32
N CYS A 379 -0.23 0.50 18.73
CA CYS A 379 -0.33 0.10 20.14
C CYS A 379 1.02 -0.04 20.87
N GLY A 380 2.16 0.14 20.17
CA GLY A 380 3.50 0.04 20.76
C GLY A 380 3.88 -1.37 21.22
N LYS A 381 3.42 -2.40 20.51
CA LYS A 381 3.67 -3.80 20.86
C LYS A 381 4.82 -4.39 20.04
N PRO A 382 5.83 -5.00 20.68
CA PRO A 382 6.80 -5.82 19.97
C PRO A 382 6.16 -6.99 19.25
N MET A 383 6.74 -7.36 18.11
CA MET A 383 6.15 -8.37 17.22
C MET A 383 7.08 -9.52 16.88
N LEU A 384 6.55 -10.74 16.86
CA LEU A 384 7.12 -11.83 16.09
C LEU A 384 6.34 -11.93 14.77
N ILE A 385 7.05 -11.93 13.65
CA ILE A 385 6.44 -11.96 12.33
C ILE A 385 6.78 -13.29 11.63
N THR A 386 5.77 -13.95 11.09
CA THR A 386 5.92 -15.15 10.26
C THR A 386 5.34 -14.89 8.86
N PRO A 387 6.14 -14.32 7.94
CA PRO A 387 5.69 -14.03 6.58
C PRO A 387 5.31 -15.30 5.82
N ILE A 388 4.18 -15.26 5.13
CA ILE A 388 3.62 -16.38 4.37
C ILE A 388 3.54 -16.06 2.87
N TYR A 389 2.94 -14.92 2.49
CA TYR A 389 2.82 -14.49 1.08
C TYR A 389 2.74 -12.96 0.94
N GLY A 390 2.74 -12.44 -0.29
CA GLY A 390 2.52 -11.02 -0.58
C GLY A 390 3.52 -10.07 0.10
N ASP A 391 2.98 -8.95 0.56
CA ASP A 391 3.66 -7.84 1.25
C ASP A 391 4.19 -8.19 2.65
N GLN A 392 3.81 -9.34 3.18
CA GLN A 392 4.14 -9.76 4.55
C GLN A 392 5.66 -9.81 4.80
N PHE A 393 6.44 -10.10 3.75
CA PHE A 393 7.90 -10.17 3.83
C PHE A 393 8.49 -8.78 4.00
N VAL A 394 8.16 -7.82 3.13
CA VAL A 394 8.66 -6.45 3.26
C VAL A 394 8.21 -5.81 4.58
N ASN A 395 6.98 -6.08 5.01
CA ASN A 395 6.46 -5.60 6.29
C ASN A 395 7.22 -6.19 7.48
N GLY A 396 7.51 -7.50 7.45
CA GLY A 396 8.32 -8.18 8.47
C GLY A 396 9.72 -7.58 8.57
N PHE A 397 10.37 -7.33 7.44
CA PHE A 397 11.67 -6.66 7.43
C PHE A 397 11.58 -5.19 7.86
N ALA A 398 10.49 -4.47 7.57
CA ALA A 398 10.27 -3.13 8.12
C ALA A 398 10.23 -3.16 9.66
N VAL A 399 9.57 -4.16 10.24
CA VAL A 399 9.52 -4.40 11.70
C VAL A 399 10.92 -4.67 12.28
N GLU A 400 11.68 -5.58 11.66
CA GLU A 400 13.05 -5.90 12.12
C GLU A 400 13.99 -4.70 11.97
N ASN A 401 13.91 -3.97 10.85
CA ASN A 401 14.72 -2.79 10.57
C ASN A 401 14.46 -1.64 11.56
N ARG A 402 13.27 -1.58 12.18
CA ARG A 402 12.94 -0.63 13.26
C ARG A 402 13.28 -1.16 14.64
N LYS A 403 13.74 -2.41 14.75
CA LYS A 403 14.05 -3.10 16.01
C LYS A 403 12.83 -3.18 16.94
N ILE A 404 11.63 -3.29 16.37
CA ILE A 404 10.37 -3.45 17.11
C ILE A 404 9.83 -4.87 17.00
N GLY A 405 10.59 -5.78 16.39
CA GLY A 405 10.21 -7.16 16.27
C GLY A 405 11.27 -8.01 15.61
N ARG A 406 10.91 -9.28 15.42
CA ARG A 406 11.75 -10.32 14.83
C ARG A 406 10.97 -11.13 13.81
N ILE A 407 11.69 -11.81 12.92
CA ILE A 407 11.11 -12.63 11.86
C ILE A 407 11.46 -14.08 12.10
N ILE A 408 10.47 -14.97 12.02
CA ILE A 408 10.68 -16.41 11.93
C ILE A 408 10.06 -16.90 10.62
N ASN A 409 10.87 -17.46 9.73
CA ASN A 409 10.33 -18.08 8.52
C ASN A 409 9.43 -19.25 8.90
N PHE A 410 8.32 -19.41 8.19
CA PHE A 410 7.37 -20.49 8.45
C PHE A 410 8.03 -21.88 8.48
N ASN A 411 8.95 -22.15 7.54
CA ASN A 411 9.68 -23.41 7.45
C ASN A 411 10.69 -23.63 8.61
N ASP A 412 11.08 -22.56 9.30
CA ASP A 412 12.03 -22.58 10.41
C ASP A 412 11.37 -22.67 11.78
N ILE A 413 10.03 -22.83 11.84
CA ILE A 413 9.30 -23.05 13.10
C ILE A 413 9.69 -24.42 13.67
N LYS A 414 10.71 -24.40 14.54
CA LYS A 414 11.24 -25.52 15.31
C LYS A 414 11.47 -25.05 16.74
N GLU A 415 11.38 -25.95 17.71
CA GLU A 415 11.43 -25.59 19.14
C GLU A 415 12.62 -24.70 19.50
N LYS A 416 13.82 -25.07 19.06
CA LYS A 416 15.06 -24.34 19.35
C LYS A 416 14.99 -22.90 18.81
N ILE A 417 14.69 -22.76 17.52
CA ILE A 417 14.66 -21.47 16.83
C ILE A 417 13.56 -20.59 17.42
N LEU A 418 12.35 -21.13 17.56
CA LEU A 418 11.23 -20.37 18.12
C LEU A 418 11.49 -19.91 19.57
N ASN A 419 12.10 -20.77 20.39
CA ASN A 419 12.48 -20.39 21.75
C ASN A 419 13.52 -19.27 21.77
N GLU A 420 14.53 -19.34 20.90
CA GLU A 420 15.54 -18.28 20.75
C GLU A 420 14.91 -16.95 20.34
N GLU A 421 14.04 -16.97 19.32
CA GLU A 421 13.37 -15.79 18.78
C GLU A 421 12.45 -15.12 19.82
N LEU A 422 11.59 -15.89 20.50
CA LEU A 422 10.71 -15.37 21.54
C LEU A 422 11.48 -14.89 22.78
N THR A 423 12.55 -15.57 23.17
CA THR A 423 13.39 -15.15 24.29
C THR A 423 14.06 -13.81 23.98
N GLN A 424 14.59 -13.64 22.77
CA GLN A 424 15.22 -12.38 22.35
C GLN A 424 14.20 -11.25 22.22
N LEU A 425 13.02 -11.52 21.65
CA LEU A 425 11.95 -10.53 21.49
C LEU A 425 11.44 -9.98 22.82
N ARG A 426 11.48 -10.78 23.89
CA ARG A 426 11.09 -10.37 25.26
C ARG A 426 12.11 -9.45 25.95
N HIS A 427 13.24 -9.16 25.32
CA HIS A 427 14.21 -8.20 25.88
C HIS A 427 13.60 -6.78 25.89
N PRO A 428 13.73 -6.00 26.98
CA PRO A 428 13.09 -4.69 27.13
C PRO A 428 13.39 -3.68 26.01
N ASN A 429 14.53 -3.81 25.34
CA ASN A 429 14.89 -2.98 24.19
C ASN A 429 13.82 -2.99 23.08
N TYR A 430 13.14 -4.11 22.85
CA TYR A 430 12.08 -4.18 21.83
C TYR A 430 10.83 -3.42 22.27
N SER A 431 10.40 -3.55 23.54
CA SER A 431 9.21 -2.84 24.04
C SER A 431 9.46 -1.34 24.13
N THR A 432 10.62 -0.91 24.63
CA THR A 432 11.02 0.50 24.60
C THR A 432 11.00 1.04 23.17
N LYS A 433 11.59 0.30 22.21
CA LYS A 433 11.62 0.76 20.82
C LYS A 433 10.25 0.79 20.17
N ALA A 434 9.40 -0.19 20.46
CA ALA A 434 8.03 -0.22 19.96
C ALA A 434 7.21 0.98 20.46
N LEU A 435 7.38 1.36 21.73
CA LEU A 435 6.74 2.56 22.30
C LEU A 435 7.27 3.86 21.67
N GLU A 436 8.59 3.98 21.46
CA GLU A 436 9.17 5.15 20.75
C GLU A 436 8.60 5.28 19.33
N ILE A 437 8.55 4.19 18.57
CA ILE A 437 8.02 4.20 17.20
C ILE A 437 6.51 4.47 17.19
N SER A 438 5.78 3.97 18.19
CA SER A 438 4.35 4.28 18.39
C SER A 438 4.13 5.77 18.60
N GLN A 439 4.93 6.44 19.43
CA GLN A 439 4.85 7.89 19.65
C GLN A 439 5.05 8.65 18.34
N VAL A 440 6.08 8.30 17.56
CA VAL A 440 6.32 8.90 16.24
C VAL A 440 5.19 8.61 15.26
N PHE A 441 4.61 7.41 15.29
CA PHE A 441 3.49 7.05 14.41
C PHE A 441 2.23 7.85 14.73
N ARG A 442 1.94 8.07 16.01
CA ARG A 442 0.73 8.77 16.50
C ARG A 442 0.86 10.29 16.42
N GLN A 443 2.06 10.83 16.56
CA GLN A 443 2.30 12.27 16.51
C GLN A 443 2.29 12.77 15.06
N ARG A 444 1.14 13.29 14.61
CA ARG A 444 0.92 13.84 13.27
C ARG A 444 0.24 15.20 13.35
N GLU A 445 0.37 15.99 12.29
CA GLU A 445 -0.33 17.28 12.16
C GLU A 445 -1.85 17.10 12.18
N SER A 446 -2.35 16.01 11.61
CA SER A 446 -3.76 15.65 11.58
C SER A 446 -3.94 14.12 11.56
N GLN A 447 -5.13 13.65 11.91
CA GLN A 447 -5.45 12.23 11.81
C GLN A 447 -5.46 11.79 10.34
N PRO A 448 -5.16 10.51 10.04
CA PRO A 448 -5.08 10.04 8.65
C PRO A 448 -6.41 10.21 7.89
N LEU A 449 -7.54 9.98 8.55
CA LEU A 449 -8.87 10.14 7.96
C LEU A 449 -9.18 11.61 7.64
N ASP A 450 -8.86 12.53 8.55
CA ASP A 450 -9.05 13.96 8.34
C ASP A 450 -8.15 14.48 7.20
N THR A 451 -6.90 14.03 7.16
CA THR A 451 -5.97 14.32 6.06
C THR A 451 -6.52 13.84 4.72
N ALA A 452 -6.97 12.59 4.63
CA ALA A 452 -7.54 12.03 3.40
C ALA A 452 -8.80 12.79 2.95
N THR A 453 -9.67 13.10 3.91
CA THR A 453 -10.91 13.84 3.67
C THR A 453 -10.62 15.25 3.15
N TRP A 454 -9.69 15.95 3.79
CA TRP A 454 -9.28 17.29 3.37
C TRP A 454 -8.77 17.31 1.94
N TRP A 455 -7.93 16.35 1.56
CA TRP A 455 -7.42 16.26 0.19
C TRP A 455 -8.52 16.00 -0.84
N VAL A 456 -9.50 15.14 -0.52
CA VAL A 456 -10.65 14.89 -1.41
C VAL A 456 -11.52 16.15 -1.53
N GLU A 457 -11.88 16.78 -0.42
CA GLU A 457 -12.67 18.02 -0.44
C GLU A 457 -11.94 19.17 -1.15
N HIS A 458 -10.62 19.28 -0.96
CA HIS A 458 -9.79 20.28 -1.63
C HIS A 458 -9.85 20.16 -3.16
N LEU A 459 -9.75 18.92 -3.67
CA LEU A 459 -9.90 18.60 -5.09
C LEU A 459 -11.29 18.96 -5.62
N LEU A 460 -12.33 18.63 -4.85
CA LEU A 460 -13.73 18.85 -5.21
C LEU A 460 -14.14 20.34 -5.21
N GLU A 461 -13.57 21.15 -4.33
CA GLU A 461 -13.89 22.57 -4.18
C GLU A 461 -13.23 23.44 -5.27
N HIS A 462 -12.04 23.05 -5.74
CA HIS A 462 -11.22 23.88 -6.62
C HIS A 462 -10.86 23.13 -7.89
N LYS A 463 -11.59 23.33 -9.00
CA LYS A 463 -11.27 22.68 -10.29
C LYS A 463 -9.82 22.90 -10.75
N VAL A 464 -9.26 24.07 -10.44
CA VAL A 464 -7.84 24.41 -10.73
C VAL A 464 -6.87 23.58 -9.89
N SER A 465 -7.25 23.14 -8.69
CA SER A 465 -6.37 22.31 -7.84
C SER A 465 -6.01 20.99 -8.52
N GLU A 466 -6.95 20.43 -9.28
CA GLU A 466 -6.67 19.23 -10.07
C GLU A 466 -5.59 19.50 -11.12
N GLU A 467 -5.68 20.62 -11.84
CA GLU A 467 -4.72 21.00 -12.89
C GLU A 467 -3.33 21.28 -12.30
N VAL A 468 -3.27 21.94 -11.15
CA VAL A 468 -2.01 22.31 -10.48
C VAL A 468 -1.29 21.09 -9.88
N LEU A 469 -2.03 20.07 -9.44
CA LEU A 469 -1.44 18.82 -8.97
C LEU A 469 -0.89 17.94 -10.10
N HIS A 470 -1.38 18.14 -11.32
CA HIS A 470 -0.90 17.40 -12.49
C HIS A 470 0.38 18.05 -13.04
N SER A 471 1.50 17.32 -12.97
CA SER A 471 2.76 17.79 -13.51
C SER A 471 2.86 17.53 -15.01
N TYR A 472 3.18 18.56 -15.80
CA TYR A 472 3.48 18.43 -17.23
C TYR A 472 4.58 17.39 -17.52
N ALA A 473 5.47 17.10 -16.57
CA ALA A 473 6.48 16.08 -16.75
C ALA A 473 5.91 14.66 -16.90
N VAL A 474 4.64 14.41 -16.55
CA VAL A 474 3.93 13.15 -16.80
C VAL A 474 3.74 12.91 -18.30
N ASP A 475 3.55 13.96 -19.08
CA ASP A 475 3.33 13.88 -20.53
C ASP A 475 4.62 13.85 -21.35
N LEU A 476 5.79 13.97 -20.70
CA LEU A 476 7.07 13.94 -21.40
C LEU A 476 7.42 12.54 -21.88
N ASN A 477 7.94 12.49 -23.10
CA ASN A 477 8.71 11.34 -23.61
C ASN A 477 9.84 10.99 -22.64
N TRP A 478 10.05 9.70 -22.35
CA TRP A 478 11.12 9.20 -21.47
C TRP A 478 12.52 9.74 -21.83
N PHE A 479 12.83 9.93 -23.11
CA PHE A 479 14.11 10.47 -23.59
C PHE A 479 14.33 11.92 -23.13
N ILE A 480 13.27 12.72 -23.12
CA ILE A 480 13.28 14.11 -22.63
C ILE A 480 13.20 14.13 -21.10
N TYR A 481 12.36 13.29 -20.50
CA TYR A 481 12.18 13.19 -19.05
C TYR A 481 13.50 12.90 -18.31
N TYR A 482 14.33 12.02 -18.86
CA TYR A 482 15.66 11.71 -18.32
C TYR A 482 16.78 12.62 -18.87
N SER A 483 16.44 13.69 -19.58
CA SER A 483 17.38 14.65 -20.21
C SER A 483 18.42 14.00 -21.12
N LEU A 484 18.08 12.88 -21.76
CA LEU A 484 19.01 12.13 -22.61
C LEU A 484 19.29 12.87 -23.92
N ASP A 485 18.37 13.71 -24.38
CA ASP A 485 18.54 14.66 -25.47
C ASP A 485 19.65 15.68 -25.17
N VAL A 486 19.62 16.28 -23.97
CA VAL A 486 20.64 17.22 -23.49
C VAL A 486 21.98 16.51 -23.31
N ILE A 487 22.00 15.34 -22.68
CA ILE A 487 23.22 14.55 -22.48
C ILE A 487 23.83 14.16 -23.83
N ALA A 488 23.02 13.73 -24.80
CA ALA A 488 23.49 13.39 -26.14
C ALA A 488 24.14 14.60 -26.83
N LEU A 489 23.55 15.80 -26.71
CA LEU A 489 24.13 17.03 -27.25
C LEU A 489 25.48 17.36 -26.61
N LEU A 490 25.58 17.29 -25.28
CA LEU A 490 26.83 17.55 -24.54
C LEU A 490 27.95 16.56 -24.94
N LEU A 491 27.62 15.27 -25.07
CA LEU A 491 28.56 14.25 -25.54
C LEU A 491 29.01 14.49 -26.98
N ALA A 492 28.10 14.92 -27.86
CA ALA A 492 28.44 15.25 -29.24
C ALA A 492 29.41 16.45 -29.32
N VAL A 493 29.16 17.51 -28.55
CA VAL A 493 30.07 18.68 -28.46
C VAL A 493 31.45 18.28 -27.94
N LEU A 494 31.50 17.47 -26.86
CA LEU A 494 32.75 16.95 -26.31
C LEU A 494 33.51 16.10 -27.33
N PHE A 495 32.81 15.24 -28.07
CA PHE A 495 33.41 14.42 -29.13
C PHE A 495 34.02 15.28 -30.25
N VAL A 496 33.30 16.30 -30.73
CA VAL A 496 33.80 17.24 -31.74
C VAL A 496 35.03 18.00 -31.23
N PHE A 497 35.01 18.47 -29.98
CA PHE A 497 36.16 19.13 -29.36
C PHE A 497 37.39 18.21 -29.32
N ILE A 498 37.24 16.97 -28.84
CA ILE A 498 38.34 15.98 -28.80
C ILE A 498 38.86 15.69 -30.22
N PHE A 499 37.95 15.55 -31.19
CA PHE A 499 38.31 15.30 -32.59
C PHE A 499 39.12 16.45 -33.19
N ILE A 500 38.68 17.70 -33.00
CA ILE A 500 39.38 18.90 -33.48
C ILE A 500 40.75 19.00 -32.82
N THR A 501 40.85 18.85 -31.49
CA THR A 501 42.13 18.90 -30.78
C THR A 501 43.09 17.81 -31.27
N LYS A 502 42.61 16.58 -31.49
CA LYS A 502 43.44 15.51 -32.09
C LYS A 502 43.91 15.85 -33.50
N ARG A 503 43.07 16.45 -34.34
CA ARG A 503 43.44 16.90 -35.69
C ARG A 503 44.48 18.01 -35.65
N LEU A 504 44.30 19.02 -34.80
CA LEU A 504 45.25 20.11 -34.61
C LEU A 504 46.60 19.60 -34.08
N LEU A 505 46.59 18.71 -33.07
CA LEU A 505 47.81 18.08 -32.56
C LEU A 505 48.55 17.28 -33.63
N ARG A 506 47.84 16.49 -34.46
CA ARG A 506 48.45 15.80 -35.60
C ARG A 506 49.06 16.77 -36.60
N LEU A 507 48.37 17.88 -36.91
CA LEU A 507 48.89 18.91 -37.82
C LEU A 507 50.15 19.60 -37.26
N ILE A 508 50.20 19.85 -35.96
CA ILE A 508 51.37 20.44 -35.30
C ILE A 508 52.53 19.44 -35.27
N LEU A 509 52.27 18.18 -34.93
CA LEU A 509 53.29 17.13 -34.82
C LEU A 509 53.78 16.59 -36.17
N HIS A 510 53.07 16.80 -37.28
CA HIS A 510 53.48 16.40 -38.64
C HIS A 510 53.98 17.58 -39.48
N ARG A 511 54.24 18.75 -38.90
CA ARG A 511 54.98 19.81 -39.62
C ARG A 511 56.43 19.37 -39.81
N PRO A 512 56.94 19.20 -41.05
CA PRO A 512 58.35 18.94 -41.27
C PRO A 512 59.14 20.17 -40.80
N VAL A 513 60.07 19.96 -39.86
CA VAL A 513 61.05 20.98 -39.48
C VAL A 513 62.00 21.15 -40.65
N ASN A 514 61.79 22.17 -41.48
CA ASN A 514 62.81 22.60 -42.44
C ASN A 514 63.96 23.26 -41.66
N VAL A 515 64.91 22.44 -41.18
CA VAL A 515 66.18 22.94 -40.65
C VAL A 515 66.99 23.47 -41.83
N LYS A 516 67.01 24.79 -42.03
CA LYS A 516 68.02 25.45 -42.86
C LYS A 516 69.34 25.40 -42.11
N TYR A 517 70.28 24.58 -42.59
CA TYR A 517 71.68 24.66 -42.17
C TYR A 517 72.34 25.84 -42.89
N ASP A 518 72.58 26.94 -42.19
CA ASP A 518 73.46 28.00 -42.68
C ASP A 518 74.91 27.50 -42.63
N LYS A 519 75.55 27.41 -43.80
CA LYS A 519 76.98 27.10 -43.95
C LYS A 519 77.81 28.26 -43.40
N VAL A 520 78.44 28.05 -42.24
CA VAL A 520 79.55 28.91 -41.77
C VAL A 520 80.74 28.69 -42.69
N LYS A 521 81.19 29.74 -43.38
CA LYS A 521 82.45 29.77 -44.13
C LYS A 521 83.61 29.72 -43.13
N GLN A 522 84.45 28.70 -43.21
CA GLN A 522 85.80 28.72 -42.65
C GLN A 522 86.71 29.48 -43.61
N ASN A 523 87.44 30.46 -43.10
CA ASN A 523 88.65 31.01 -43.71
C ASN A 523 89.86 30.29 -43.12
#